data_AF-A0A5R2NTV6-F1
#
_entry.id   AF-A0A5R2NTV6-F1
#
_cell.length_a   1.000
_cell.length_b   1.000
_cell.length_c   1.000
_cell.angle_alpha   90.00
_cell.angle_beta   90.00
_cell.angle_gamma   90.00
#
_symmetry.space_group_name_H-M   'P 1'
#
loop_
_entity.id
_entity.type
_entity.pdbx_description
1 polymer ?
#
loop_
_entity_poly.entity_id
_entity_poly.type
_entity_poly.pdbx_seq_one_letter_code
_entity_poly.pdbx_strand_id
1 'polypeptide(L)'
;MARYRLLLTGVTGTANLAAPLEPLQLRPEFQQRTWRAADGSLLQGFAGKGGFRLTTGNCLARICVASECSEAGWPVYACSDGRKRKMSVKSFVAATFDGVPYRRLSAPKDQ
;
A
#
# COMPACT_ATOMS: atom_id res chain seq x y z
N MET A 1 -6.97 47.04 5.45
CA MET A 1 -7.83 46.49 6.53
C MET A 1 -8.88 45.59 5.88
N ALA A 2 -8.60 44.30 5.65
CA ALA A 2 -8.79 43.17 6.57
C ALA A 2 -10.24 42.94 7.00
N ARG A 3 -11.01 42.10 6.27
CA ARG A 3 -12.13 41.28 6.79
C ARG A 3 -12.42 40.08 5.85
N TYR A 4 -11.62 39.01 5.93
CA TYR A 4 -12.10 37.67 5.56
C TYR A 4 -12.54 36.99 6.85
N ARG A 5 -13.86 36.91 7.06
CA ARG A 5 -14.46 36.20 8.18
C ARG A 5 -14.25 34.71 7.99
N LEU A 6 -13.60 34.09 8.99
CA LEU A 6 -13.60 32.64 9.18
C LEU A 6 -15.05 32.13 9.15
N LEU A 7 -15.31 31.19 8.23
CA LEU A 7 -16.46 30.30 8.27
C LEU A 7 -15.93 28.87 8.21
N LEU A 8 -15.39 28.42 9.34
CA LEU A 8 -15.12 27.00 9.63
C LEU A 8 -15.91 26.64 10.90
N THR A 9 -17.23 26.72 10.79
CA THR A 9 -18.14 26.17 11.80
C THR A 9 -19.19 25.36 11.05
N GLY A 10 -18.98 24.06 10.97
CA GLY A 10 -19.97 23.16 10.38
C GLY A 10 -19.43 21.84 9.84
N VAL A 11 -18.61 21.11 10.59
CA VAL A 11 -18.51 19.65 10.40
C VAL A 11 -18.55 18.98 11.77
N THR A 12 -19.69 19.08 12.44
CA THR A 12 -20.10 18.11 13.48
C THR A 12 -20.66 16.89 12.76
N GLY A 13 -19.77 16.08 12.22
CA GLY A 13 -20.06 14.71 11.85
C GLY A 13 -18.98 13.87 12.50
N THR A 14 -19.37 12.90 13.30
CA THR A 14 -18.47 11.85 13.78
C THR A 14 -17.71 11.29 12.59
N ALA A 15 -16.49 11.78 12.37
CA ALA A 15 -15.63 11.27 11.33
C ALA A 15 -15.31 9.84 11.78
N ASN A 16 -16.02 8.88 11.19
CA ASN A 16 -15.62 7.48 11.17
C ASN A 16 -14.29 7.43 10.41
N LEU A 17 -13.20 7.80 11.08
CA LEU A 17 -11.85 7.91 10.52
C LEU A 17 -11.25 6.54 10.19
N ALA A 18 -11.96 5.46 10.51
CA ALA A 18 -11.65 4.11 10.10
C ALA A 18 -12.94 3.40 9.68
N ALA A 19 -13.26 3.47 8.37
CA ALA A 19 -14.18 2.53 7.77
C ALA A 19 -13.43 1.21 7.51
N PRO A 20 -14.06 0.03 7.74
CA PRO A 20 -13.49 -1.24 7.31
C PRO A 20 -13.18 -1.15 5.81
N LEU A 21 -11.94 -1.42 5.42
CA LEU A 21 -11.61 -1.65 4.02
C LEU A 21 -12.23 -2.99 3.62
N GLU A 22 -13.52 -3.00 3.29
CA GLU A 22 -14.08 -4.13 2.59
C GLU A 22 -13.26 -4.35 1.31
N PRO A 23 -12.83 -5.57 0.99
CA PRO A 23 -12.08 -5.83 -0.23
C PRO A 23 -12.77 -5.27 -1.48
N LEU A 24 -14.11 -5.19 -1.46
CA LEU A 24 -14.97 -4.64 -2.50
C LEU A 24 -15.02 -3.10 -2.56
N GLN A 25 -14.58 -2.38 -1.52
CA GLN A 25 -14.58 -0.91 -1.45
C GLN A 25 -13.19 -0.27 -1.61
N LEU A 26 -12.13 -1.06 -1.73
CA LEU A 26 -10.85 -0.53 -2.21
C LEU A 26 -11.09 0.03 -3.61
N ARG A 27 -10.88 1.35 -3.79
CA ARG A 27 -11.07 1.98 -5.09
C ARG A 27 -10.29 1.19 -6.16
N PRO A 28 -10.80 1.03 -7.38
CA PRO A 28 -10.20 0.15 -8.39
C PRO A 28 -8.69 0.38 -8.58
N GLU A 29 -8.24 1.63 -8.50
CA GLU A 29 -6.82 2.01 -8.58
C GLU A 29 -5.96 1.43 -7.45
N PHE A 30 -6.50 1.26 -6.24
CA PHE A 30 -5.80 0.64 -5.13
C PHE A 30 -5.70 -0.87 -5.31
N GLN A 31 -6.77 -1.54 -5.74
CA GLN A 31 -6.75 -2.99 -5.98
C GLN A 31 -5.75 -3.35 -7.10
N GLN A 32 -5.69 -2.54 -8.17
CA GLN A 32 -4.78 -2.75 -9.29
C GLN A 32 -3.30 -2.57 -8.92
N ARG A 33 -3.01 -1.82 -7.85
CA ARG A 33 -1.66 -1.47 -7.41
C ARG A 33 -1.26 -2.12 -6.09
N THR A 34 -2.10 -2.98 -5.53
CA THR A 34 -1.83 -3.66 -4.26
C THR A 34 -1.65 -5.14 -4.47
N TRP A 35 -0.57 -5.68 -3.91
CA TRP A 35 -0.35 -7.11 -3.79
C TRP A 35 -0.30 -7.52 -2.32
N ARG A 36 -0.74 -8.73 -2.04
CA ARG A 36 -0.78 -9.32 -0.71
C ARG A 36 -0.04 -10.65 -0.69
N ALA A 37 0.76 -10.86 0.35
CA ALA A 37 1.41 -12.13 0.64
C ALA A 37 0.56 -12.96 1.63
N ALA A 38 0.89 -14.25 1.76
CA ALA A 38 0.17 -15.18 2.63
C ALA A 38 0.28 -14.85 4.13
N ASP A 39 1.38 -14.21 4.53
CA ASP A 39 1.62 -13.71 5.90
C ASP A 39 0.84 -12.41 6.23
N GLY A 40 0.07 -11.89 5.26
CA GLY A 40 -0.67 -10.64 5.39
C GLY A 40 0.11 -9.39 5.01
N SER A 41 1.41 -9.52 4.68
CA SER A 41 2.23 -8.41 4.20
C SER A 41 1.67 -7.82 2.90
N LEU A 42 1.86 -6.52 2.70
CA LEU A 42 1.32 -5.77 1.57
C LEU A 42 2.42 -5.04 0.80
N LEU A 43 2.32 -5.08 -0.53
CA LEU A 43 3.02 -4.17 -1.44
C LEU A 43 1.99 -3.25 -2.06
N GLN A 44 2.11 -1.96 -1.83
CA GLN A 44 1.18 -0.97 -2.36
C GLN A 44 1.92 0.03 -3.26
N GLY A 45 1.71 -0.07 -4.56
CA GLY A 45 2.30 0.82 -5.56
C GLY A 45 1.80 2.26 -5.42
N PHE A 46 2.73 3.21 -5.50
CA PHE A 46 2.38 4.64 -5.54
C PHE A 46 1.88 5.04 -6.94
N ALA A 47 1.09 6.12 -7.01
CA ALA A 47 0.79 6.75 -8.28
C ALA A 47 2.02 7.49 -8.80
N GLY A 48 2.42 7.27 -10.06
CA GLY A 48 3.49 8.02 -10.72
C GLY A 48 4.86 7.34 -10.69
N LYS A 49 5.85 7.98 -10.04
CA LYS A 49 7.33 7.85 -10.22
C LYS A 49 7.98 6.48 -9.96
N GLY A 50 7.21 5.39 -9.89
CA GLY A 50 7.74 4.06 -9.57
C GLY A 50 8.06 3.92 -8.08
N GLY A 51 7.80 2.72 -7.54
CA GLY A 51 7.96 2.42 -6.11
C GLY A 51 6.67 2.02 -5.43
N PHE A 52 6.81 1.56 -4.20
CA PHE A 52 5.70 1.02 -3.40
C PHE A 52 5.98 1.18 -1.91
N ARG A 53 4.92 1.19 -1.12
CA ARG A 53 4.99 0.96 0.32
C ARG A 53 4.94 -0.54 0.59
N LEU A 54 5.97 -1.05 1.28
CA LEU A 54 5.98 -2.36 1.89
C LEU A 54 5.40 -2.24 3.31
N THR A 55 4.41 -3.05 3.64
CA THR A 55 3.91 -3.19 5.01
C THR A 55 4.09 -4.64 5.45
N THR A 56 4.85 -4.88 6.52
CA THR A 56 5.10 -6.21 7.08
C THR A 56 4.68 -6.28 8.54
N GLY A 57 4.26 -7.46 8.98
CA GLY A 57 3.91 -7.74 10.38
C GLY A 57 2.40 -7.82 10.66
N ASN A 58 2.05 -7.97 11.94
CA ASN A 58 0.68 -8.07 12.41
C ASN A 58 0.13 -6.67 12.75
N CYS A 59 -0.57 -6.06 11.79
CA CYS A 59 -1.08 -4.69 11.94
C CYS A 59 -2.23 -4.59 12.93
N LEU A 60 -2.91 -5.70 13.23
CA LEU A 60 -3.96 -5.73 14.26
C LEU A 60 -3.36 -5.74 15.66
N ALA A 61 -2.21 -6.39 15.84
CA ALA A 61 -1.45 -6.38 17.09
C ALA A 61 -0.59 -5.12 17.28
N ARG A 62 -0.71 -4.10 16.41
CA ARG A 62 0.13 -2.88 16.38
C ARG A 62 1.62 -3.16 16.18
N ILE A 63 1.99 -4.35 15.69
CA ILE A 63 3.36 -4.73 15.36
C ILE A 63 3.45 -4.77 13.84
N CYS A 64 3.44 -3.58 13.23
CA CYS A 64 3.61 -3.42 11.79
C CYS A 64 4.69 -2.39 11.49
N VAL A 65 5.48 -2.69 10.47
CA VAL A 65 6.46 -1.77 9.91
C VAL A 65 6.03 -1.43 8.49
N ALA A 66 6.02 -0.14 8.19
CA ALA A 66 5.83 0.36 6.84
C ALA A 66 7.16 0.93 6.34
N SER A 67 7.55 0.57 5.12
CA SER A 67 8.76 1.07 4.48
C SER A 67 8.46 1.50 3.06
N GLU A 68 8.89 2.71 2.71
CA GLU A 68 8.73 3.21 1.35
C GLU A 68 9.93 2.77 0.53
N CYS A 69 9.67 2.06 -0.56
CA CYS A 69 10.68 1.47 -1.42
C CYS A 69 10.64 2.13 -2.79
N SER A 70 11.76 2.71 -3.21
CA SER A 70 11.95 3.29 -4.54
C SER A 70 12.90 2.43 -5.37
N GLU A 71 12.78 2.52 -6.69
CA GLU A 71 13.65 1.79 -7.61
C GLU A 71 15.11 2.24 -7.43
N ALA A 72 16.02 1.28 -7.30
CA ALA A 72 17.45 1.50 -7.11
C ALA A 72 18.29 0.74 -8.16
N GLY A 73 17.76 0.67 -9.39
CA GLY A 73 18.30 -0.12 -10.49
C GLY A 73 17.66 -1.50 -10.54
N TRP A 74 16.77 -1.71 -11.52
CA TRP A 74 16.04 -2.98 -11.66
C TRP A 74 16.98 -4.20 -11.64
N PRO A 75 16.69 -5.25 -10.84
CA PRO A 75 15.48 -5.47 -10.07
C PRO A 75 15.58 -5.12 -8.57
N VAL A 76 16.43 -4.16 -8.19
CA VAL A 76 16.68 -3.78 -6.80
C VAL A 76 15.88 -2.53 -6.41
N TYR A 77 15.31 -2.55 -5.21
CA TYR A 77 14.63 -1.42 -4.58
C TYR A 77 15.37 -1.03 -3.29
N ALA A 78 15.52 0.26 -3.05
CA ALA A 78 16.02 0.80 -1.79
C ALA A 78 14.82 1.25 -0.95
N CYS A 79 14.77 0.81 0.31
CA CYS A 79 13.66 1.08 1.20
C CYS A 79 14.08 2.04 2.33
N SER A 80 13.10 2.78 2.87
CA SER A 80 13.31 3.77 3.94
C SER A 80 13.79 3.18 5.27
N ASP A 81 13.76 1.85 5.43
CA ASP A 81 14.36 1.13 6.55
C ASP A 81 15.86 0.83 6.35
N GLY A 82 16.48 1.40 5.31
CA GLY A 82 17.90 1.26 5.00
C GLY A 82 18.25 -0.03 4.27
N ARG A 83 17.29 -0.93 4.04
CA ARG A 83 17.55 -2.21 3.37
C ARG A 83 17.29 -2.11 1.87
N LYS A 84 18.16 -2.76 1.09
CA LYS A 84 17.92 -3.03 -0.33
C LYS A 84 17.26 -4.39 -0.49
N ARG A 85 16.27 -4.47 -1.36
CA ARG A 85 15.48 -5.68 -1.58
C ARG A 85 15.32 -5.96 -3.06
N LYS A 86 15.31 -7.23 -3.42
CA LYS A 86 15.15 -7.67 -4.81
C LYS A 86 13.67 -7.92 -5.12
N MET A 87 13.25 -7.44 -6.27
CA MET A 87 11.97 -7.76 -6.90
C MET A 87 12.15 -8.86 -7.93
N SER A 88 11.15 -9.71 -8.10
CA SER A 88 11.07 -10.68 -9.18
C SER A 88 9.61 -10.79 -9.60
N VAL A 89 9.28 -10.25 -10.76
CA VAL A 89 7.90 -10.31 -11.28
C VAL A 89 7.78 -11.54 -12.18
N LYS A 90 6.91 -12.48 -11.79
CA LYS A 90 6.60 -13.66 -12.63
C LYS A 90 5.48 -13.35 -13.62
N SER A 91 4.52 -12.52 -13.22
CA SER A 91 3.43 -12.03 -14.06
C SER A 91 2.84 -10.75 -13.47
N PHE A 92 1.91 -10.10 -14.17
CA PHE A 92 1.15 -8.98 -13.60
C PHE A 92 0.36 -9.33 -12.33
N VAL A 93 0.06 -10.61 -12.13
CA VAL A 93 -0.65 -11.12 -10.96
C VAL A 93 0.31 -11.46 -9.83
N ALA A 94 1.48 -12.02 -10.13
CA ALA A 94 2.39 -12.59 -9.15
C ALA A 94 3.76 -11.91 -9.16
N ALA A 95 4.18 -11.44 -7.99
CA ALA A 95 5.50 -10.88 -7.74
C ALA A 95 6.15 -11.58 -6.55
N THR A 96 7.47 -11.58 -6.49
CA THR A 96 8.25 -12.00 -5.32
C THR A 96 9.12 -10.83 -4.91
N PHE A 97 9.00 -10.38 -3.66
CA PHE A 97 9.76 -9.26 -3.15
C PHE A 97 10.45 -9.67 -1.85
N ASP A 98 11.77 -9.49 -1.79
CA ASP A 98 12.60 -9.92 -0.66
C ASP A 98 12.42 -11.42 -0.32
N GLY A 99 12.23 -12.24 -1.36
CA GLY A 99 11.97 -13.69 -1.23
C GLY A 99 10.53 -14.06 -0.88
N VAL A 100 9.65 -13.09 -0.58
CA VAL A 100 8.26 -13.34 -0.21
C VAL A 100 7.35 -13.25 -1.44
N PRO A 101 6.50 -14.26 -1.72
CA PRO A 101 5.56 -14.22 -2.83
C PRO A 101 4.32 -13.38 -2.50
N TYR A 102 3.93 -12.53 -3.45
CA TYR A 102 2.78 -11.64 -3.38
C TYR A 102 1.86 -11.86 -4.58
N ARG A 103 0.54 -11.80 -4.35
CA ARG A 103 -0.51 -11.85 -5.38
C ARG A 103 -1.27 -10.54 -5.42
N ARG A 104 -1.53 -10.01 -6.62
CA ARG A 104 -2.28 -8.77 -6.83
C ARG A 104 -3.73 -8.95 -6.38
N LEU A 105 -4.27 -7.95 -5.67
CA LEU A 105 -5.64 -8.00 -5.15
C LEU A 105 -6.70 -7.91 -6.26
N SER A 106 -6.41 -7.22 -7.36
CA SER A 106 -7.30 -7.15 -8.52
C SER A 106 -7.30 -8.41 -9.39
N ALA A 107 -6.46 -9.41 -9.09
CA ALA A 107 -6.44 -10.64 -9.87
C ALA A 107 -7.71 -11.45 -9.56
N PRO A 108 -8.28 -12.17 -10.56
CA PRO A 108 -9.33 -13.14 -10.31
C PRO A 108 -8.89 -14.11 -9.19
N LYS A 109 -9.84 -14.49 -8.33
CA LYS A 109 -9.61 -15.60 -7.41
C LYS A 109 -9.45 -16.85 -8.26
N ASP A 110 -8.45 -17.68 -7.94
CA ASP A 110 -8.41 -19.02 -8.51
C ASP A 110 -9.67 -19.73 -8.03
N GLN A 111 -10.44 -20.23 -8.99
CA GLN A 111 -11.77 -20.80 -8.79
C GLN A 111 -11.68 -22.17 -8.11
#